data_AF-A0A6V7UPX0-F1
#
_entry.id   AF-A0A6V7UPX0-F1
#
_cell.length_a   1.000
_cell.length_b   1.000
_cell.length_c   1.000
_cell.angle_alpha   90.00
_cell.angle_beta   90.00
_cell.angle_gamma   90.00
#
_symmetry.space_group_name_H-M   'P 1'
#
loop_
_entity.id
_entity.type
_entity.pdbx_description
1 polymer ?
#
loop_
_entity_poly.entity_id
_entity_poly.type
_entity_poly.pdbx_seq_one_letter_code
_entity_poly.pdbx_strand_id
1 'polypeptide(L)'
;MWTISINSAINNGENAHYDESCSSTLASTFSNGGRNPESGVATTDLYGRCTRSHSGTSAAAPEAAGVFALALEANPNLSWRDLQHLTVLTSSRNSLFDGRCRELPPLNLKGVTRQLYKGLPNCSHFEWQMNGVGLEYNHLFGYGVLDAAEIVLMAKVWKTMPPRFHCEAGTIEHPTRIPPTGDLVLELNTDACVGTSTEAIVSLNTSRRGDTTLYLISPMGTPSMLLSRRPKDDDSKDGFTNWPFMTTHTWGKILGENGV
;
A
#
# COMPACT_ATOMS: atom_id res chain seq x y z
N MET A 1 1.14 11.78 -3.19
CA MET A 1 1.19 11.26 -1.80
C MET A 1 1.99 12.22 -0.92
N TRP A 2 1.44 12.65 0.22
CA TRP A 2 2.10 13.59 1.16
C TRP A 2 2.32 12.99 2.56
N THR A 3 1.68 11.86 2.84
CA THR A 3 1.80 11.10 4.09
C THR A 3 2.52 9.80 3.80
N ILE A 4 3.29 9.27 4.75
CA ILE A 4 3.79 7.89 4.70
C ILE A 4 2.80 7.04 5.50
N SER A 5 2.02 6.22 4.79
CA SER A 5 1.02 5.34 5.40
C SER A 5 1.69 4.08 5.93
N ILE A 6 1.52 3.82 7.23
CA ILE A 6 2.12 2.70 7.96
C ILE A 6 1.01 1.78 8.47
N ASN A 7 1.13 0.49 8.16
CA ASN A 7 0.26 -0.55 8.73
C ASN A 7 0.97 -1.31 9.86
N SER A 8 0.29 -2.28 10.45
CA SER A 8 0.87 -3.11 11.51
C SER A 8 1.33 -4.47 10.99
N ALA A 9 2.28 -5.06 11.70
CA ALA A 9 2.58 -6.49 11.70
C ALA A 9 2.64 -6.95 13.16
N ILE A 10 2.23 -8.18 13.43
CA ILE A 10 2.39 -8.76 14.77
C ILE A 10 3.74 -9.47 14.88
N ASN A 11 4.15 -9.80 16.10
CA ASN A 11 5.47 -10.35 16.40
C ASN A 11 5.82 -11.68 15.70
N ASN A 12 4.84 -12.45 15.20
CA ASN A 12 5.06 -13.67 14.44
C ASN A 12 5.10 -13.47 12.92
N GLY A 13 4.95 -12.22 12.45
CA GLY A 13 4.89 -11.85 11.02
C GLY A 13 3.48 -11.84 10.41
N GLU A 14 2.44 -12.24 11.15
CA GLU A 14 1.06 -12.18 10.67
C GLU A 14 0.55 -10.72 10.63
N ASN A 15 -0.38 -10.44 9.72
CA ASN A 15 -1.11 -9.17 9.72
C ASN A 15 -1.98 -9.04 11.01
N ALA A 16 -2.09 -7.84 11.54
CA ALA A 16 -2.93 -7.61 12.71
C ALA A 16 -4.42 -7.67 12.35
N HIS A 17 -5.25 -7.92 13.37
CA HIS A 17 -6.66 -8.23 13.14
C HIS A 17 -7.53 -7.05 12.72
N TYR A 18 -7.07 -5.86 13.00
CA TYR A 18 -7.71 -4.59 12.69
C TYR A 18 -7.13 -3.97 11.41
N ASP A 19 -6.11 -4.59 10.80
CA ASP A 19 -5.43 -3.99 9.65
C ASP A 19 -6.35 -3.87 8.45
N GLU A 20 -6.26 -2.71 7.81
CA GLU A 20 -6.91 -2.41 6.56
C GLU A 20 -5.94 -2.69 5.40
N SER A 21 -6.43 -3.33 4.34
CA SER A 21 -5.64 -3.56 3.13
C SER A 21 -5.88 -2.43 2.12
N CYS A 22 -4.83 -1.71 1.74
CA CYS A 22 -4.91 -0.58 0.83
C CYS A 22 -3.66 -0.50 -0.05
N SER A 23 -3.82 -0.14 -1.33
CA SER A 23 -2.67 0.08 -2.22
C SER A 23 -1.85 1.34 -1.89
N SER A 24 -2.33 2.18 -0.98
CA SER A 24 -1.67 3.41 -0.55
C SER A 24 -0.72 3.21 0.64
N THR A 25 -0.72 2.03 1.26
CA THR A 25 0.23 1.65 2.32
C THR A 25 1.64 1.61 1.75
N LEU A 26 2.61 2.22 2.44
CA LEU A 26 4.00 2.24 2.00
C LEU A 26 4.84 1.18 2.72
N ALA A 27 4.63 1.01 4.01
CA ALA A 27 5.37 0.05 4.84
C ALA A 27 4.53 -0.35 6.06
N SER A 28 5.09 -1.22 6.90
CA SER A 28 4.55 -1.57 8.21
C SER A 28 5.59 -1.38 9.32
N THR A 29 5.13 -1.35 10.57
CA THR A 29 5.97 -1.62 11.75
C THR A 29 5.25 -2.57 12.68
N PHE A 30 5.84 -2.89 13.83
CA PHE A 30 5.25 -3.85 14.74
C PHE A 30 4.15 -3.20 15.60
N SER A 31 3.17 -4.00 16.00
CA SER A 31 2.15 -3.62 16.97
C SER A 31 1.58 -4.87 17.64
N ASN A 32 0.64 -4.68 18.58
CA ASN A 32 -0.17 -5.80 19.05
C ASN A 32 -1.22 -6.14 18.00
N GLY A 33 -1.38 -7.40 17.63
CA GLY A 33 -2.62 -7.86 16.97
C GLY A 33 -2.99 -9.29 17.34
N GLY A 34 -2.25 -9.90 18.27
CA GLY A 34 -2.44 -11.27 18.71
C GLY A 34 -3.54 -11.40 19.78
N ARG A 35 -3.87 -12.64 20.14
CA ARG A 35 -4.88 -12.93 21.18
C ARG A 35 -4.45 -12.53 22.59
N ASN A 36 -3.17 -12.23 22.79
CA ASN A 36 -2.64 -11.88 24.10
C ASN A 36 -2.69 -10.35 24.32
N PRO A 37 -3.56 -9.85 25.21
CA PRO A 37 -3.64 -8.40 25.49
C PRO A 37 -2.37 -7.84 26.14
N GLU A 38 -1.50 -8.68 26.70
CA GLU A 38 -0.21 -8.29 27.32
C GLU A 38 0.95 -8.20 26.31
N SER A 39 0.76 -8.58 25.04
CA SER A 39 1.80 -8.54 24.00
C SER A 39 1.73 -7.28 23.15
N GLY A 40 1.46 -6.13 23.76
CA GLY A 40 1.42 -4.85 23.06
C GLY A 40 2.71 -4.06 23.12
N VAL A 41 2.68 -2.87 22.54
CA VAL A 41 3.80 -1.95 22.51
C VAL A 41 3.99 -1.39 23.92
N ALA A 42 5.19 -1.56 24.46
CA ALA A 42 5.55 -1.01 25.75
C ALA A 42 5.90 0.48 25.61
N THR A 43 5.18 1.35 26.31
CA THR A 43 5.37 2.80 26.23
C THR A 43 4.91 3.50 27.52
N THR A 44 5.15 4.81 27.60
CA THR A 44 4.64 5.65 28.69
C THR A 44 3.13 5.80 28.60
N ASP A 45 2.48 5.97 29.76
CA ASP A 45 1.03 6.13 29.89
C ASP A 45 0.69 7.32 30.80
N LEU A 46 -0.58 7.70 30.82
CA LEU A 46 -1.11 8.82 31.61
C LEU A 46 -0.76 8.68 33.10
N TYR A 47 -0.69 9.82 33.78
CA TYR A 47 -0.45 9.90 35.23
C TYR A 47 0.89 9.29 35.68
N GLY A 48 1.93 9.42 34.85
CA GLY A 48 3.27 8.92 35.15
C GLY A 48 3.36 7.40 35.20
N ARG A 49 2.50 6.71 34.45
CA ARG A 49 2.47 5.24 34.38
C ARG A 49 3.18 4.75 33.12
N CYS A 50 3.31 3.43 33.03
CA CYS A 50 3.74 2.74 31.82
C CYS A 50 2.66 1.73 31.41
N THR A 51 2.55 1.46 30.12
CA THR A 51 1.69 0.44 29.56
C THR A 51 2.49 -0.57 28.75
N ARG A 52 1.98 -1.79 28.64
CA ARG A 52 2.48 -2.85 27.74
C ARG A 52 1.38 -3.35 26.80
N SER A 53 0.26 -2.64 26.75
CA SER A 53 -0.94 -3.02 26.01
C SER A 53 -1.34 -2.01 24.94
N HIS A 54 -0.47 -1.03 24.65
CA HIS A 54 -0.71 -0.13 23.51
C HIS A 54 -0.74 -0.94 22.21
N SER A 55 -1.72 -0.66 21.35
CA SER A 55 -2.09 -1.50 20.22
C SER A 55 -2.74 -0.70 19.09
N GLY A 56 -3.01 -1.36 17.97
CA GLY A 56 -3.56 -0.74 16.77
C GLY A 56 -2.46 -0.24 15.84
N THR A 57 -2.87 0.15 14.63
CA THR A 57 -2.02 0.91 13.69
C THR A 57 -1.53 2.22 14.30
N SER A 58 -2.28 2.78 15.27
CA SER A 58 -1.88 3.93 16.09
C SER A 58 -0.61 3.72 16.91
N ALA A 59 -0.24 2.46 17.23
CA ALA A 59 1.02 2.14 17.89
C ALA A 59 2.17 1.96 16.90
N ALA A 60 1.87 1.55 15.67
CA ALA A 60 2.85 1.37 14.60
C ALA A 60 3.37 2.71 14.04
N ALA A 61 2.47 3.67 13.79
CA ALA A 61 2.87 4.96 13.21
C ALA A 61 3.93 5.74 14.04
N PRO A 62 3.87 5.80 15.39
CA PRO A 62 4.93 6.38 16.21
C PRO A 62 6.28 5.65 16.13
N GLU A 63 6.29 4.32 15.97
CA GLU A 63 7.54 3.57 15.76
C GLU A 63 8.20 3.99 14.45
N ALA A 64 7.42 4.07 13.37
CA ALA A 64 7.91 4.57 12.09
C ALA A 64 8.43 6.01 12.19
N ALA A 65 7.73 6.88 12.90
CA ALA A 65 8.18 8.26 13.14
C ALA A 65 9.54 8.31 13.86
N GLY A 66 9.76 7.41 14.85
CA GLY A 66 11.06 7.27 15.51
C GLY A 66 12.17 6.81 14.56
N VAL A 67 11.88 5.84 13.68
CA VAL A 67 12.81 5.39 12.64
C VAL A 67 13.16 6.52 11.66
N PHE A 68 12.17 7.30 11.21
CA PHE A 68 12.42 8.45 10.34
C PHE A 68 13.22 9.56 11.02
N ALA A 69 13.04 9.76 12.34
CA ALA A 69 13.87 10.69 13.10
C ALA A 69 15.35 10.29 13.09
N LEU A 70 15.66 9.00 13.22
CA LEU A 70 17.03 8.49 13.11
C LEU A 70 17.62 8.71 11.69
N ALA A 71 16.81 8.48 10.65
CA ALA A 71 17.24 8.75 9.27
C ALA A 71 17.54 10.24 9.04
N LEU A 72 16.70 11.13 9.56
CA LEU A 72 16.87 12.58 9.49
C LEU A 72 18.05 13.08 10.34
N GLU A 73 18.34 12.44 11.48
CA GLU A 73 19.53 12.72 12.27
C GLU A 73 20.79 12.35 11.48
N ALA A 74 20.78 11.20 10.78
CA ALA A 74 21.89 10.76 9.96
C ALA A 74 22.08 11.64 8.70
N ASN A 75 21.00 12.19 8.15
CA ASN A 75 21.06 13.11 7.02
C ASN A 75 19.91 14.16 7.10
N PRO A 76 20.20 15.37 7.63
CA PRO A 76 19.20 16.44 7.75
C PRO A 76 18.75 17.04 6.40
N ASN A 77 19.41 16.72 5.29
CA ASN A 77 19.09 17.24 3.96
C ASN A 77 18.06 16.38 3.21
N LEU A 78 17.60 15.27 3.81
CA LEU A 78 16.56 14.44 3.21
C LEU A 78 15.26 15.24 3.06
N SER A 79 14.72 15.25 1.84
CA SER A 79 13.37 15.75 1.60
C SER A 79 12.33 14.73 2.06
N TRP A 80 11.07 15.17 2.17
CA TRP A 80 9.94 14.28 2.48
C TRP A 80 9.80 13.13 1.47
N ARG A 81 10.19 13.34 0.21
CA ARG A 81 10.20 12.29 -0.81
C ARG A 81 11.36 11.33 -0.64
N ASP A 82 12.53 11.84 -0.25
CA ASP A 82 13.67 10.97 0.01
C ASP A 82 13.33 9.96 1.10
N LEU A 83 12.63 10.37 2.17
CA LEU A 83 12.13 9.43 3.17
C LEU A 83 11.16 8.39 2.62
N GLN A 84 10.27 8.76 1.68
CA GLN A 84 9.39 7.81 1.00
C GLN A 84 10.20 6.80 0.16
N HIS A 85 11.18 7.27 -0.60
CA HIS A 85 12.04 6.41 -1.42
C HIS A 85 12.90 5.48 -0.55
N LEU A 86 13.52 6.00 0.51
CA LEU A 86 14.27 5.20 1.48
C LEU A 86 13.37 4.12 2.09
N THR A 87 12.17 4.48 2.55
CA THR A 87 11.18 3.52 3.06
C THR A 87 10.93 2.37 2.08
N VAL A 88 10.66 2.67 0.81
CA VAL A 88 10.40 1.66 -0.23
C VAL A 88 11.62 0.75 -0.44
N LEU A 89 12.83 1.31 -0.43
CA LEU A 89 14.05 0.59 -0.76
C LEU A 89 14.65 -0.19 0.41
N THR A 90 14.33 0.18 1.65
CA THR A 90 14.92 -0.42 2.85
C THR A 90 13.91 -1.23 3.69
N SER A 91 12.62 -1.17 3.37
CA SER A 91 11.63 -2.05 3.99
C SER A 91 11.88 -3.51 3.66
N SER A 92 11.60 -4.39 4.61
CA SER A 92 11.82 -5.83 4.49
C SER A 92 10.54 -6.63 4.68
N ARG A 93 10.29 -7.55 3.75
CA ARG A 93 9.21 -8.53 3.83
C ARG A 93 9.35 -9.50 5.02
N ASN A 94 10.53 -9.67 5.62
CA ASN A 94 10.90 -10.71 6.61
C ASN A 94 9.73 -11.50 7.25
N SER A 95 9.46 -12.69 6.71
CA SER A 95 8.46 -13.65 7.22
C SER A 95 7.03 -13.11 7.38
N LEU A 96 6.67 -12.02 6.71
CA LEU A 96 5.33 -11.45 6.75
C LEU A 96 4.34 -12.24 5.90
N PHE A 97 3.16 -12.53 6.46
CA PHE A 97 2.10 -13.26 5.76
C PHE A 97 0.69 -12.82 6.19
N ASP A 98 -0.27 -12.97 5.29
CA ASP A 98 -1.69 -12.77 5.58
C ASP A 98 -2.26 -14.03 6.23
N GLY A 99 -2.48 -14.02 7.54
CA GLY A 99 -3.02 -15.19 8.27
C GLY A 99 -4.52 -15.40 8.07
N ARG A 100 -5.18 -14.55 7.28
CA ARG A 100 -6.64 -14.49 7.19
C ARG A 100 -7.17 -14.86 5.82
N CYS A 101 -8.24 -15.63 5.83
CA CYS A 101 -9.03 -15.86 4.63
C CYS A 101 -9.80 -14.61 4.23
N ARG A 102 -9.73 -14.27 2.94
CA ARG A 102 -10.41 -13.13 2.32
C ARG A 102 -11.20 -13.58 1.11
N GLU A 103 -12.29 -12.86 0.85
CA GLU A 103 -13.02 -12.93 -0.41
C GLU A 103 -12.43 -11.92 -1.40
N LEU A 104 -11.48 -12.37 -2.22
CA LEU A 104 -10.92 -11.56 -3.30
C LEU A 104 -11.67 -11.90 -4.61
N PRO A 105 -12.46 -11.00 -5.19
CA PRO A 105 -13.25 -11.32 -6.38
C PRO A 105 -12.34 -11.64 -7.57
N PRO A 106 -12.57 -12.76 -8.30
CA PRO A 106 -11.69 -13.16 -9.39
C PRO A 106 -11.67 -12.11 -10.49
N LEU A 107 -10.49 -11.62 -10.85
CA LEU A 107 -10.31 -10.78 -12.03
C LEU A 107 -10.30 -11.66 -13.29
N ASN A 108 -11.34 -11.56 -14.12
CA ASN A 108 -11.43 -12.27 -15.40
C ASN A 108 -10.63 -11.55 -16.51
N LEU A 109 -9.41 -11.11 -16.19
CA LEU A 109 -8.51 -10.42 -17.11
C LEU A 109 -7.45 -11.40 -17.66
N LYS A 110 -7.50 -11.64 -18.97
CA LYS A 110 -6.52 -12.49 -19.67
C LYS A 110 -5.08 -12.02 -19.36
N GLY A 111 -4.27 -12.91 -18.78
CA GLY A 111 -2.88 -12.62 -18.42
C GLY A 111 -2.63 -12.23 -16.95
N VAL A 112 -3.65 -11.77 -16.23
CA VAL A 112 -3.55 -11.35 -14.82
C VAL A 112 -4.03 -12.45 -13.87
N THR A 113 -5.01 -13.26 -14.30
CA THR A 113 -5.69 -14.28 -13.47
C THR A 113 -4.77 -15.36 -12.89
N ARG A 114 -3.60 -15.63 -13.51
CA ARG A 114 -2.67 -16.67 -13.01
C ARG A 114 -1.76 -16.21 -11.86
N GLN A 115 -1.60 -14.91 -11.63
CA GLN A 115 -0.67 -14.39 -10.62
C GLN A 115 -1.32 -14.06 -9.27
N LEU A 116 -2.64 -13.80 -9.24
CA LEU A 116 -3.35 -13.38 -8.02
C LEU A 116 -3.88 -14.53 -7.16
N TYR A 117 -3.98 -15.75 -7.70
CA TYR A 117 -4.67 -16.86 -7.04
C TYR A 117 -3.84 -18.14 -7.09
N LYS A 118 -2.89 -18.31 -6.17
CA LYS A 118 -2.39 -19.63 -5.76
C LYS A 118 -3.08 -20.04 -4.45
N GLY A 119 -4.41 -20.20 -4.47
CA GLY A 119 -5.20 -20.50 -3.28
C GLY A 119 -6.27 -21.56 -3.55
N LEU A 120 -6.39 -22.52 -2.63
CA LEU A 120 -7.39 -23.57 -2.57
C LEU A 120 -8.83 -23.01 -2.72
N PRO A 121 -9.81 -23.84 -3.18
CA PRO A 121 -11.16 -23.39 -3.57
C PRO A 121 -12.00 -22.65 -2.51
N ASN A 122 -11.52 -22.45 -1.28
CA ASN A 122 -12.29 -21.93 -0.15
C ASN A 122 -11.67 -20.71 0.57
N CYS A 123 -10.48 -20.22 0.19
CA CYS A 123 -9.79 -19.15 0.93
C CYS A 123 -8.74 -18.44 0.06
N SER A 124 -8.78 -17.10 -0.01
CA SER A 124 -7.75 -16.27 -0.66
C SER A 124 -6.97 -15.44 0.35
N HIS A 125 -5.73 -15.10 0.02
CA HIS A 125 -4.81 -14.29 0.84
C HIS A 125 -4.20 -13.18 -0.01
N PHE A 126 -3.79 -12.08 0.61
CA PHE A 126 -2.92 -11.11 -0.07
C PHE A 126 -1.51 -11.69 -0.22
N GLU A 127 -1.23 -12.21 -1.40
CA GLU A 127 0.10 -12.67 -1.77
C GLU A 127 1.05 -11.51 -2.06
N TRP A 128 2.33 -11.73 -1.75
CA TRP A 128 3.41 -10.82 -2.16
C TRP A 128 3.57 -10.84 -3.68
N GLN A 129 3.67 -9.67 -4.27
CA GLN A 129 3.77 -9.48 -5.71
C GLN A 129 4.98 -8.63 -6.05
N MET A 130 5.51 -8.84 -7.24
CA MET A 130 6.60 -8.05 -7.79
C MET A 130 6.03 -7.00 -8.73
N ASN A 131 6.41 -5.75 -8.53
CA ASN A 131 6.06 -4.70 -9.47
C ASN A 131 6.99 -4.71 -10.71
N GLY A 132 6.70 -3.82 -11.67
CA GLY A 132 7.42 -3.77 -12.95
C GLY A 132 8.94 -3.53 -12.83
N VAL A 133 9.41 -2.98 -11.71
CA VAL A 133 10.84 -2.71 -11.46
C VAL A 133 11.48 -3.74 -10.54
N GLY A 134 10.74 -4.79 -10.16
CA GLY A 134 11.25 -5.89 -9.34
C GLY A 134 11.28 -5.60 -7.84
N LEU A 135 10.42 -4.70 -7.34
CA LEU A 135 10.20 -4.51 -5.91
C LEU A 135 9.00 -5.34 -5.44
N GLU A 136 9.16 -6.07 -4.33
CA GLU A 136 8.08 -6.82 -3.69
C GLU A 136 7.14 -5.85 -2.94
N TYR A 137 5.83 -6.05 -3.09
CA TYR A 137 4.81 -5.30 -2.36
C TYR A 137 3.66 -6.21 -1.93
N ASN A 138 2.89 -5.73 -0.95
CA ASN A 138 1.69 -6.36 -0.44
C ASN A 138 0.68 -5.31 0.04
N HIS A 139 -0.62 -5.51 -0.24
CA HIS A 139 -1.67 -4.57 0.18
C HIS A 139 -1.81 -4.38 1.69
N LEU A 140 -1.35 -5.34 2.50
CA LEU A 140 -1.34 -5.24 3.96
C LEU A 140 -0.04 -4.62 4.47
N PHE A 141 1.10 -4.95 3.87
CA PHE A 141 2.40 -4.61 4.44
C PHE A 141 3.15 -3.51 3.68
N GLY A 142 2.59 -2.98 2.59
CA GLY A 142 3.31 -2.13 1.66
C GLY A 142 4.54 -2.86 1.11
N TYR A 143 5.71 -2.22 1.21
CA TYR A 143 7.00 -2.81 0.85
C TYR A 143 7.63 -3.66 1.97
N GLY A 144 6.96 -3.79 3.13
CA GLY A 144 7.43 -4.58 4.27
C GLY A 144 7.63 -3.76 5.54
N VAL A 145 8.18 -4.41 6.58
CA VAL A 145 8.50 -3.78 7.86
C VAL A 145 9.71 -2.85 7.71
N LEU A 146 9.64 -1.67 8.31
CA LEU A 146 10.77 -0.73 8.34
C LEU A 146 11.99 -1.34 9.03
N ASP A 147 13.14 -1.25 8.37
CA ASP A 147 14.44 -1.55 8.96
C ASP A 147 15.18 -0.26 9.32
N ALA A 148 15.31 -0.01 10.63
CA ALA A 148 15.94 1.19 11.15
C ALA A 148 17.44 1.28 10.84
N ALA A 149 18.14 0.15 10.75
CA ALA A 149 19.56 0.13 10.43
C ALA A 149 19.76 0.45 8.95
N GLU A 150 19.02 -0.24 8.07
CA GLU A 150 19.15 -0.04 6.61
C GLU A 150 18.75 1.37 6.19
N ILE A 151 17.66 1.93 6.74
CA ILE A 151 17.25 3.29 6.39
C ILE A 151 18.30 4.33 6.79
N VAL A 152 18.94 4.18 7.95
CA VAL A 152 19.99 5.08 8.44
C VAL A 152 21.27 4.92 7.62
N LEU A 153 21.65 3.68 7.28
CA LEU A 153 22.83 3.41 6.47
C LEU A 153 22.66 3.99 5.06
N MET A 154 21.49 3.78 4.43
CA MET A 154 21.19 4.30 3.11
C MET A 154 21.06 5.84 3.12
N ALA A 155 20.48 6.43 4.18
CA ALA A 155 20.36 7.88 4.36
C ALA A 155 21.72 8.60 4.31
N LYS A 156 22.77 8.03 4.91
CA LYS A 156 24.11 8.64 4.97
C LYS A 156 24.77 8.85 3.61
N VAL A 157 24.42 8.01 2.63
CA VAL A 157 24.96 8.07 1.27
C VAL A 157 23.91 8.49 0.24
N TRP A 158 22.71 8.89 0.71
CA TRP A 158 21.58 9.19 -0.15
C TRP A 158 21.80 10.48 -0.93
N LYS A 159 21.49 10.42 -2.24
CA LYS A 159 21.43 11.59 -3.11
C LYS A 159 19.99 12.04 -3.26
N THR A 160 19.70 13.28 -2.85
CA THR A 160 18.37 13.89 -2.93
C THR A 160 17.77 13.75 -4.32
N MET A 161 16.51 13.33 -4.36
CA MET A 161 15.76 13.16 -5.59
C MET A 161 15.51 14.50 -6.30
N PRO A 162 15.41 14.52 -7.65
CA PRO A 162 15.00 15.71 -8.39
C PRO A 162 13.63 16.24 -7.94
N PRO A 163 13.29 17.50 -8.25
CA PRO A 163 11.98 18.08 -7.95
C PRO A 163 10.82 17.18 -8.40
N ARG A 164 9.73 17.17 -7.63
CA ARG A 164 8.54 16.38 -7.96
C ARG A 164 7.93 16.90 -9.26
N PHE A 165 7.77 16.01 -10.23
CA PHE A 165 6.95 16.27 -11.41
C PHE A 165 5.55 15.67 -11.21
N HIS A 166 4.53 16.34 -11.72
CA HIS A 166 3.18 15.80 -11.83
C HIS A 166 2.83 15.75 -13.31
N CYS A 167 2.27 14.62 -13.71
CA CYS A 167 1.77 14.42 -15.06
C CYS A 167 0.32 13.94 -14.97
N GLU A 168 -0.39 14.11 -16.08
CA GLU A 168 -1.66 13.46 -16.30
C GLU A 168 -1.44 12.39 -17.38
N ALA A 169 -1.64 11.12 -17.01
CA ALA A 169 -1.38 9.97 -17.88
C ALA A 169 -2.46 9.83 -18.97
N GLY A 170 -3.64 10.42 -18.77
CA GLY A 170 -4.77 10.47 -19.69
C GLY A 170 -6.12 10.44 -18.94
N THR A 171 -7.21 10.61 -19.69
CA THR A 171 -8.57 10.72 -19.14
C THR A 171 -9.55 9.91 -19.99
N ILE A 172 -10.57 9.30 -19.35
CA ILE A 172 -11.70 8.69 -20.04
C ILE A 172 -12.93 9.54 -19.74
N GLU A 173 -13.35 10.37 -20.70
CA GLU A 173 -14.44 11.33 -20.49
C GLU A 173 -15.83 10.73 -20.69
N HIS A 174 -15.94 9.69 -21.53
CA HIS A 174 -17.24 9.12 -21.88
C HIS A 174 -17.78 8.22 -20.75
N PRO A 175 -18.94 8.57 -20.15
CA PRO A 175 -19.53 7.75 -19.11
C PRO A 175 -19.87 6.36 -19.64
N THR A 176 -19.32 5.34 -19.01
CA THR A 176 -19.54 3.94 -19.39
C THR A 176 -20.32 3.23 -18.30
N ARG A 177 -21.37 2.51 -18.70
CA ARG A 177 -22.24 1.79 -17.76
C ARG A 177 -21.49 0.59 -17.17
N ILE A 178 -21.43 0.53 -15.84
CA ILE A 178 -20.94 -0.64 -15.12
C ILE A 178 -22.00 -1.76 -15.26
N PRO A 179 -21.64 -2.95 -15.76
CA PRO A 179 -22.58 -4.05 -15.90
C PRO A 179 -23.01 -4.55 -14.51
N PRO A 180 -24.25 -5.05 -14.37
CA PRO A 180 -24.73 -5.59 -13.08
C PRO A 180 -24.01 -6.88 -12.67
N THR A 181 -23.39 -7.57 -13.63
CA THR A 181 -22.58 -8.78 -13.43
C THR A 181 -21.34 -8.73 -14.32
N GLY A 182 -20.23 -9.23 -13.80
CA GLY A 182 -18.94 -9.22 -14.50
C GLY A 182 -18.18 -7.91 -14.38
N ASP A 183 -17.17 -7.76 -15.24
CA ASP A 183 -16.17 -6.69 -15.13
C ASP A 183 -16.37 -5.63 -16.21
N LEU A 184 -16.27 -4.35 -15.85
CA LEU A 184 -16.05 -3.27 -16.81
C LEU A 184 -14.55 -3.04 -16.95
N VAL A 185 -14.01 -3.24 -18.15
CA VAL A 185 -12.60 -3.01 -18.44
C VAL A 185 -12.47 -1.73 -19.26
N LEU A 186 -11.69 -0.79 -18.74
CA LEU A 186 -11.36 0.45 -19.42
C LEU A 186 -9.85 0.47 -19.65
N GLU A 187 -9.45 0.63 -20.91
CA GLU A 187 -8.04 0.68 -21.31
C GLU A 187 -7.66 2.10 -21.68
N LEU A 188 -6.50 2.54 -21.18
CA LEU A 188 -5.95 3.85 -21.47
C LEU A 188 -4.50 3.68 -21.94
N ASN A 189 -4.22 4.16 -23.15
CA ASN A 189 -2.86 4.14 -23.70
C ASN A 189 -2.04 5.25 -23.08
N THR A 190 -1.07 4.88 -22.24
CA THR A 190 -0.19 5.82 -21.54
C THR A 190 1.16 5.17 -21.24
N ASP A 191 2.20 5.99 -21.10
CA ASP A 191 3.48 5.58 -20.54
C ASP A 191 3.49 5.60 -19.00
N ALA A 192 2.36 5.98 -18.39
CA ALA A 192 2.15 6.09 -16.94
C ALA A 192 3.23 6.91 -16.21
N CYS A 193 3.86 7.85 -16.92
CA CYS A 193 4.83 8.78 -16.34
C CYS A 193 5.87 8.10 -15.46
N VAL A 194 6.69 7.30 -16.12
CA VAL A 194 7.80 6.49 -15.60
C VAL A 194 8.37 7.01 -14.25
N GLY A 195 8.19 6.22 -13.18
CA GLY A 195 8.95 6.35 -11.93
C GLY A 195 8.28 7.09 -10.77
N THR A 196 6.97 7.35 -10.80
CA THR A 196 6.24 8.02 -9.71
C THR A 196 5.07 7.19 -9.15
N SER A 197 4.58 7.56 -7.96
CA SER A 197 3.33 7.02 -7.41
C SER A 197 2.14 7.33 -8.33
N THR A 198 1.27 6.36 -8.55
CA THR A 198 0.11 6.53 -9.45
C THR A 198 -1.14 6.92 -8.67
N GLU A 199 -1.86 7.92 -9.15
CA GLU A 199 -3.15 8.35 -8.62
C GLU A 199 -4.21 8.26 -9.73
N ALA A 200 -5.33 7.62 -9.43
CA ALA A 200 -6.48 7.47 -10.32
C ALA A 200 -7.67 8.22 -9.71
N ILE A 201 -8.07 9.31 -10.36
CA ILE A 201 -9.26 10.08 -9.97
C ILE A 201 -10.46 9.45 -10.65
N VAL A 202 -11.40 8.93 -9.85
CA VAL A 202 -12.55 8.18 -10.36
C VAL A 202 -13.86 8.78 -9.87
N SER A 203 -14.78 8.95 -10.83
CA SER A 203 -16.18 9.28 -10.59
C SER A 203 -17.03 8.10 -11.04
N LEU A 204 -17.77 7.47 -10.13
CA LEU A 204 -18.64 6.35 -10.45
C LEU A 204 -19.89 6.36 -9.56
N ASN A 205 -21.02 5.94 -10.12
CA ASN A 205 -22.29 5.77 -9.41
C ASN A 205 -22.68 4.29 -9.36
N THR A 206 -23.17 3.84 -8.21
CA THR A 206 -23.44 2.43 -7.91
C THR A 206 -24.70 2.30 -7.08
N SER A 207 -25.47 1.24 -7.32
CA SER A 207 -26.62 0.90 -6.47
C SER A 207 -26.23 0.51 -5.04
N ARG A 208 -25.01 -0.03 -4.85
CA ARG A 208 -24.43 -0.33 -3.54
C ARG A 208 -22.91 -0.22 -3.59
N ARG A 209 -22.37 0.83 -2.98
CA ARG A 209 -20.94 1.20 -3.08
C ARG A 209 -20.01 0.11 -2.56
N GLY A 210 -20.39 -0.59 -1.49
CA GLY A 210 -19.58 -1.64 -0.88
C GLY A 210 -19.39 -2.90 -1.72
N ASP A 211 -20.20 -3.12 -2.75
CA ASP A 211 -20.03 -4.26 -3.68
C ASP A 211 -19.16 -3.91 -4.89
N THR A 212 -18.77 -2.63 -5.04
CA THR A 212 -17.89 -2.20 -6.13
C THR A 212 -16.44 -2.44 -5.74
N THR A 213 -15.68 -3.05 -6.65
CA THR A 213 -14.23 -3.19 -6.52
C THR A 213 -13.55 -2.51 -7.68
N LEU A 214 -12.36 -1.95 -7.44
CA LEU A 214 -11.60 -1.21 -8.43
C LEU A 214 -10.18 -1.73 -8.45
N TYR A 215 -9.68 -2.00 -9.66
CA TYR A 215 -8.32 -2.42 -9.91
C TYR A 215 -7.70 -1.52 -10.97
N LEU A 216 -6.42 -1.23 -10.78
CA LEU A 216 -5.59 -0.53 -11.74
C LEU A 216 -4.42 -1.45 -12.12
N ILE A 217 -4.18 -1.61 -13.41
CA ILE A 217 -3.02 -2.35 -13.92
C ILE A 217 -2.12 -1.35 -14.63
N SER A 218 -0.88 -1.22 -14.16
CA SER A 218 0.10 -0.34 -14.81
C SER A 218 0.52 -0.88 -16.19
N PRO A 219 1.10 -0.04 -17.08
CA PRO A 219 1.65 -0.49 -18.36
C PRO A 219 2.70 -1.62 -18.23
N MET A 220 3.39 -1.70 -17.09
CA MET A 220 4.35 -2.76 -16.78
C MET A 220 3.69 -4.03 -16.21
N GLY A 221 2.35 -4.10 -16.18
CA GLY A 221 1.59 -5.26 -15.74
C GLY A 221 1.40 -5.38 -14.22
N THR A 222 1.84 -4.42 -13.41
CA THR A 222 1.63 -4.44 -11.94
C THR A 222 0.17 -4.20 -11.58
N PRO A 223 -0.56 -5.17 -10.96
CA PRO A 223 -1.94 -5.00 -10.57
C PRO A 223 -2.07 -4.39 -9.16
N SER A 224 -2.93 -3.39 -9.02
CA SER A 224 -3.23 -2.70 -7.77
C SER A 224 -4.73 -2.69 -7.52
N MET A 225 -5.19 -3.41 -6.50
CA MET A 225 -6.53 -3.20 -5.92
C MET A 225 -6.60 -1.83 -5.25
N LEU A 226 -7.34 -0.91 -5.86
CA LEU A 226 -7.57 0.45 -5.36
C LEU A 226 -8.75 0.52 -4.39
N LEU A 227 -9.75 -0.34 -4.60
CA LEU A 227 -10.93 -0.45 -3.75
C LEU A 227 -11.30 -1.92 -3.59
N SER A 228 -11.27 -2.39 -2.34
CA SER A 228 -11.73 -3.72 -1.95
C SER A 228 -13.23 -3.72 -1.68
N ARG A 229 -13.84 -4.91 -1.65
CA ARG A 229 -15.23 -5.07 -1.26
C ARG A 229 -15.41 -4.68 0.21
N ARG A 230 -16.42 -3.87 0.51
CA ARG A 230 -16.76 -3.41 1.86
C ARG A 230 -18.19 -3.85 2.21
N PRO A 231 -18.39 -5.05 2.78
CA PRO A 231 -19.74 -5.60 2.99
C PRO A 231 -20.67 -4.75 3.87
N LYS A 232 -20.11 -3.85 4.69
CA LYS A 232 -20.88 -2.95 5.56
C LYS A 232 -21.18 -1.58 4.93
N ASP A 233 -20.65 -1.29 3.74
CA ASP A 233 -20.91 -0.06 3.00
C ASP A 233 -22.14 -0.25 2.10
N ASP A 234 -23.31 0.13 2.62
CA ASP A 234 -24.62 0.00 1.96
C ASP A 234 -25.09 1.29 1.26
N ASP A 235 -24.15 2.22 1.02
CA ASP A 235 -24.41 3.48 0.34
C ASP A 235 -24.94 3.23 -1.09
N SER A 236 -26.11 3.78 -1.37
CA SER A 236 -26.83 3.68 -2.66
C SER A 236 -27.05 5.04 -3.31
N LYS A 237 -26.49 6.12 -2.75
CA LYS A 237 -26.81 7.51 -3.11
C LYS A 237 -25.63 8.26 -3.69
N ASP A 238 -24.47 8.16 -3.03
CA ASP A 238 -23.39 9.13 -3.24
C ASP A 238 -22.24 8.57 -4.11
N GLY A 239 -22.15 7.24 -4.23
CA GLY A 239 -21.12 6.58 -5.05
C GLY A 239 -19.71 7.09 -4.72
N PHE A 240 -18.91 7.37 -5.75
CA PHE A 240 -17.68 8.15 -5.66
C PHE A 240 -17.72 9.31 -6.65
N THR A 241 -17.41 10.52 -6.19
CA THR A 241 -17.35 11.72 -7.04
C THR A 241 -15.97 12.33 -6.92
N ASN A 242 -15.22 12.35 -8.03
CA ASN A 242 -13.85 12.84 -8.13
C ASN A 242 -12.94 12.29 -7.01
N TRP A 243 -13.07 11.00 -6.70
CA TRP A 243 -12.33 10.40 -5.59
C TRP A 243 -10.92 9.98 -6.05
N PRO A 244 -9.86 10.50 -5.40
CA PRO A 244 -8.48 10.19 -5.78
C PRO A 244 -8.01 8.88 -5.13
N PHE A 245 -8.25 7.76 -5.79
CA PHE A 245 -7.63 6.50 -5.37
C PHE A 245 -6.14 6.51 -5.71
N MET A 246 -5.31 6.01 -4.80
CA MET A 246 -3.85 6.08 -4.94
C MET A 246 -3.21 4.71 -4.73
N THR A 247 -2.17 4.42 -5.50
CA THR A 247 -1.33 3.23 -5.34
C THR A 247 0.15 3.60 -5.27
N THR A 248 0.83 3.00 -4.30
CA THR A 248 2.28 3.01 -4.18
C THR A 248 2.90 1.83 -4.91
N HIS A 249 2.15 0.80 -5.30
CA HIS A 249 2.71 -0.47 -5.78
C HIS A 249 3.51 -0.36 -7.07
N THR A 250 3.27 0.70 -7.87
CA THR A 250 4.02 0.99 -9.09
C THR A 250 5.28 1.83 -8.84
N TRP A 251 5.72 1.97 -7.58
CA TRP A 251 6.88 2.79 -7.24
C TRP A 251 8.18 2.23 -7.83
N GLY A 252 9.03 3.15 -8.26
CA GLY A 252 10.38 2.87 -8.74
C GLY A 252 10.54 3.05 -10.25
N LYS A 253 11.80 3.21 -10.68
CA LYS A 253 12.20 3.39 -12.08
C LYS A 253 13.06 2.20 -12.49
N ILE A 254 12.95 1.74 -13.74
CA ILE A 254 13.94 0.81 -14.31
C ILE A 254 15.31 1.49 -14.25
N LEU A 255 16.21 0.95 -13.42
CA LEU A 255 17.62 1.33 -13.41
C LEU A 255 18.28 0.67 -14.63
N GLY A 256 18.00 1.18 -15.82
CA GLY A 256 18.44 0.53 -17.05
C GLY A 256 17.90 1.14 -18.31
N GLU A 257 17.92 2.47 -18.44
CA GLU A 257 18.06 3.17 -19.72
C GLU A 257 18.28 4.66 -19.43
N ASN A 258 19.56 5.06 -19.52
CA ASN A 258 20.09 6.42 -19.55
C ASN A 258 20.08 7.27 -18.25
N GLY A 259 21.22 7.23 -17.55
CA GLY A 259 22.00 8.44 -17.22
C GLY A 259 21.85 9.07 -15.83
N VAL A 260 22.71 8.66 -14.89
CA VAL A 260 23.90 9.35 -14.29
C VAL A 260 24.14 8.79 -12.89
#